data_AF-A0A355XSJ8-F1
#
_entry.id   AF-A0A355XSJ8-F1
#
_cell.length_a   1.000
_cell.length_b   1.000
_cell.length_c   1.000
_cell.angle_alpha   90.00
_cell.angle_beta   90.00
_cell.angle_gamma   90.00
#
_symmetry.space_group_name_H-M   'P 1'
#
loop_
_entity.id
_entity.type
_entity.pdbx_description
1 polymer ?
#
loop_
_entity_poly.entity_id
_entity_poly.type
_entity_poly.pdbx_seq_one_letter_code
_entity_poly.pdbx_strand_id
1 'polypeptide(L)'
;MDNRERSYRYLFWRKLFISLIAIGLVYILFIRPIQSFTVREFILPAFDSLITPDSEILSSPGVDEFFLESITNSFPRVKIEVPFNGYFWLAMSMLWPAKNKRFSRVVWNYNWALFIIIPLAAIGILNGWTWLAPIVNVHEKVYKALFLILGVLAVRGADELLKN
;
A
#
# COMPACT_ATOMS: atom_id res chain seq x y z
N MET A 1 34.48 -19.27 -11.62
CA MET A 1 33.79 -17.99 -11.37
C MET A 1 34.80 -16.88 -11.53
N ASP A 2 34.62 -16.03 -12.53
CA ASP A 2 35.48 -14.89 -12.79
C ASP A 2 35.26 -13.81 -11.70
N ASN A 3 36.32 -13.11 -11.28
CA ASN A 3 36.26 -12.06 -10.25
C ASN A 3 35.27 -10.93 -10.63
N ARG A 4 35.00 -10.74 -11.92
CA ARG A 4 34.05 -9.74 -12.43
C ARG A 4 32.60 -10.06 -12.08
N GLU A 5 32.14 -11.30 -12.25
CA GLU A 5 30.76 -11.73 -11.91
C GLU A 5 30.46 -11.53 -10.42
N ARG A 6 31.44 -11.87 -9.56
CA ARG A 6 31.33 -11.73 -8.11
C ARG A 6 31.17 -10.27 -7.68
N SER A 7 31.86 -9.36 -8.37
CA SER A 7 31.79 -7.92 -8.15
C SER A 7 30.42 -7.35 -8.53
N TYR A 8 29.88 -7.70 -9.70
CA TYR A 8 28.56 -7.23 -10.14
C TYR A 8 27.43 -7.69 -9.22
N ARG A 9 27.46 -8.95 -8.80
CA ARG A 9 26.47 -9.49 -7.88
C ARG A 9 26.53 -8.80 -6.52
N TYR A 10 27.73 -8.59 -5.97
CA TYR A 10 27.90 -7.83 -4.73
C TYR A 10 27.37 -6.39 -4.84
N LEU A 11 27.64 -5.70 -5.96
CA LEU A 11 27.13 -4.36 -6.20
C LEU A 11 25.60 -4.31 -6.29
N PHE A 12 24.97 -5.32 -6.91
CA PHE A 12 23.51 -5.43 -6.96
C PHE A 12 22.89 -5.56 -5.56
N TRP A 13 23.36 -6.55 -4.78
CA TRP A 13 22.86 -6.76 -3.42
C TRP A 13 23.11 -5.55 -2.52
N ARG A 14 24.27 -4.90 -2.63
CA ARG A 14 24.56 -3.65 -1.92
C ARG A 14 23.56 -2.54 -2.27
N LYS A 15 23.23 -2.37 -3.57
CA LYS A 15 22.22 -1.40 -4.01
C LYS A 15 20.82 -1.73 -3.49
N LEU A 16 20.46 -3.01 -3.44
CA LEU A 16 19.18 -3.47 -2.89
C LEU A 16 19.04 -3.10 -1.40
N PHE A 17 20.06 -3.42 -0.58
CA PHE A 17 20.05 -3.09 0.85
C PHE A 17 20.02 -1.58 1.10
N ILE A 18 20.82 -0.81 0.37
CA ILE A 18 20.80 0.65 0.46
C ILE A 18 19.42 1.20 0.10
N SER A 19 18.80 0.68 -0.97
CA SER A 19 17.46 1.08 -1.42
C SER A 19 16.40 0.81 -0.35
N LEU A 20 16.38 -0.41 0.23
CA LEU A 20 15.46 -0.78 1.31
C LEU A 20 15.57 0.15 2.52
N ILE A 21 16.80 0.42 2.98
CA ILE A 21 17.04 1.29 4.13
C ILE A 21 16.65 2.73 3.82
N ALA A 22 17.12 3.27 2.69
CA ALA A 22 16.86 4.66 2.32
C ALA A 22 15.37 4.92 2.16
N ILE A 23 14.66 4.05 1.45
CA ILE A 23 13.21 4.22 1.22
C ILE A 23 12.42 3.95 2.50
N GLY A 24 12.82 2.96 3.30
CA GLY A 24 12.22 2.72 4.61
C GLY A 24 12.31 3.93 5.54
N LEU A 25 13.48 4.57 5.59
CA LEU A 25 13.69 5.80 6.37
C LEU A 25 12.85 6.96 5.84
N VAL A 26 12.85 7.19 4.52
CA VAL A 26 12.04 8.25 3.90
C VAL A 26 10.55 8.01 4.18
N TYR A 27 10.10 6.76 4.12
CA TYR A 27 8.72 6.40 4.43
C TYR A 27 8.35 6.72 5.88
N ILE A 28 9.14 6.24 6.85
CA ILE A 28 8.84 6.41 8.27
C ILE A 28 8.93 7.87 8.70
N LEU A 29 9.92 8.62 8.20
CA LEU A 29 10.22 9.97 8.67
C LEU A 29 9.39 11.05 7.98
N PHE A 30 9.01 10.86 6.71
CA PHE A 30 8.36 11.91 5.92
C PHE A 30 6.98 11.49 5.42
N ILE A 31 6.92 10.37 4.69
CA ILE A 31 5.68 9.99 4.01
C ILE A 31 4.59 9.61 5.01
N ARG A 32 4.91 8.78 5.99
CA ARG A 32 3.94 8.30 6.98
C ARG A 32 3.37 9.42 7.86
N PRO A 33 4.16 10.37 8.39
CA PRO A 33 3.61 11.54 9.08
C PRO A 33 2.69 12.40 8.22
N ILE A 34 3.06 12.63 6.95
CA ILE A 34 2.22 13.40 6.01
C ILE A 34 0.91 12.66 5.72
N GLN A 35 0.96 11.34 5.52
CA GLN A 35 -0.23 10.51 5.34
C GLN A 35 -1.14 10.57 6.57
N SER A 36 -0.58 10.43 7.77
CA SER A 36 -1.31 10.53 9.03
C SER A 36 -2.02 11.87 9.19
N PHE A 37 -1.29 12.97 8.93
CA PHE A 37 -1.85 14.31 8.94
C PHE A 37 -2.98 14.45 7.92
N THR A 38 -2.79 13.95 6.70
CA THR A 38 -3.79 14.02 5.64
C THR A 38 -5.06 13.26 6.01
N VAL A 39 -4.92 12.07 6.58
CA VAL A 39 -6.06 11.26 7.03
C VAL A 39 -6.84 11.99 8.11
N ARG A 40 -6.14 12.52 9.11
CA ARG A 40 -6.74 13.18 10.27
C ARG A 40 -7.41 14.51 9.94
N GLU A 41 -6.79 15.32 9.10
CA GLU A 41 -7.22 16.70 8.87
C GLU A 41 -8.19 16.84 7.70
N PHE A 42 -8.07 15.99 6.67
CA PHE A 42 -8.87 16.12 5.45
C PHE A 42 -9.82 14.95 5.23
N ILE A 43 -9.30 13.73 5.30
CA ILE A 43 -10.06 12.54 4.90
C ILE A 43 -11.16 12.24 5.93
N LEU A 44 -10.81 12.15 7.21
CA LEU A 44 -11.77 11.84 8.26
C LEU A 44 -12.89 12.89 8.39
N PRO A 45 -12.60 14.21 8.49
CA PRO A 45 -13.67 15.21 8.56
C PRO A 45 -14.57 15.22 7.33
N ALA A 46 -14.03 14.97 6.14
CA ALA A 46 -14.83 14.86 4.92
C ALA A 46 -15.78 13.66 4.99
N PHE A 47 -15.33 12.50 5.48
CA PHE A 47 -16.21 11.35 5.66
C PHE A 47 -17.23 11.57 6.78
N ASP A 48 -16.83 12.13 7.93
CA ASP A 48 -17.73 12.42 9.04
C ASP A 48 -18.84 13.39 8.63
N SER A 49 -18.56 14.34 7.73
CA SER A 49 -19.59 15.24 7.17
C SER A 49 -20.62 14.54 6.28
N LEU A 50 -20.28 13.36 5.74
CA LEU A 50 -21.17 12.53 4.90
C LEU A 50 -21.94 11.50 5.72
N ILE A 51 -21.56 11.28 6.99
CA ILE A 51 -22.25 10.37 7.91
C ILE A 51 -23.49 11.08 8.43
N THR A 52 -24.67 10.52 8.12
CA THR A 52 -25.95 11.05 8.63
C THR A 52 -26.01 10.82 10.16
N PRO A 53 -26.53 11.76 10.98
CA PRO A 53 -26.55 11.64 12.44
C PRO A 53 -27.24 10.37 12.98
N ASP A 54 -28.16 9.79 12.21
CA ASP A 54 -28.91 8.57 12.54
C ASP A 54 -28.28 7.29 11.95
N SER A 55 -27.10 7.37 11.35
CA SER A 55 -26.47 6.21 10.70
C SER A 55 -25.76 5.31 11.71
N GLU A 56 -25.93 4.00 11.56
CA GLU A 56 -25.33 2.98 12.44
C GLU A 56 -23.83 2.75 12.19
N ILE A 57 -23.14 3.72 11.58
CA ILE A 57 -21.76 3.61 11.12
C ILE A 57 -20.88 4.58 11.92
N LEU A 58 -19.85 4.03 12.56
CA LEU A 58 -18.81 4.79 13.25
C LEU A 58 -17.51 4.75 12.42
N SER A 59 -16.94 5.92 12.18
CA SER A 59 -15.56 6.08 11.72
C SER A 59 -14.66 6.11 12.95
N SER A 60 -13.54 5.37 12.94
CA SER A 60 -12.49 5.54 13.95
C SER A 60 -11.12 5.81 13.32
N PRO A 61 -10.37 6.80 13.84
CA PRO A 61 -9.06 7.14 13.31
C PRO A 61 -8.01 6.06 13.65
N GLY A 62 -7.23 5.66 12.65
CA GLY A 62 -5.92 5.03 12.80
C GLY A 62 -4.79 6.03 12.59
N VAL A 63 -3.54 5.54 12.59
CA VAL A 63 -2.36 6.40 12.39
C VAL A 63 -2.26 6.85 10.94
N ASP A 64 -2.27 5.91 9.99
CA ASP A 64 -2.20 6.13 8.54
C ASP A 64 -3.40 5.47 7.81
N GLU A 65 -4.46 5.21 8.57
CA GLU A 65 -5.58 4.36 8.19
C GLU A 65 -6.84 4.88 8.88
N PHE A 66 -8.02 4.51 8.37
CA PHE A 66 -9.26 4.72 9.10
C PHE A 66 -10.09 3.44 9.09
N PHE A 67 -10.87 3.26 10.14
CA PHE A 67 -11.77 2.13 10.28
C PHE A 67 -13.21 2.57 10.10
N LEU A 68 -13.98 1.76 9.39
CA LEU A 68 -15.43 1.84 9.39
C LEU A 68 -15.96 0.65 10.19
N GLU A 69 -16.75 0.95 11.22
CA GLU A 69 -17.36 -0.03 12.12
C GLU A 69 -18.87 0.17 12.15
N SER A 70 -19.63 -0.92 12.21
CA SER A 70 -21.07 -0.87 12.45
C SER A 70 -21.35 -1.01 13.93
N ILE A 71 -22.21 -0.15 14.48
CA ILE A 71 -22.68 -0.23 15.88
C ILE A 71 -23.41 -1.55 16.14
N THR A 72 -24.14 -2.06 15.15
CA THR A 72 -24.96 -3.29 15.20
C THR A 72 -24.23 -4.55 14.69
N ASN A 73 -22.93 -4.46 14.36
CA ASN A 73 -22.17 -5.54 13.71
C ASN A 73 -22.76 -6.02 12.36
N SER A 74 -23.51 -5.16 11.66
CA SER A 74 -24.10 -5.50 10.36
C SER A 74 -23.06 -5.81 9.28
N PHE A 75 -21.81 -5.34 9.44
CA PHE A 75 -20.67 -5.65 8.58
C PHE A 75 -19.37 -5.77 9.37
N PRO A 76 -18.38 -6.54 8.87
CA PRO A 76 -17.08 -6.67 9.53
C PRO A 76 -16.32 -5.35 9.48
N ARG A 77 -15.62 -4.99 10.56
CA ARG A 77 -14.72 -3.83 10.63
C ARG A 77 -13.89 -3.70 9.35
N VAL A 78 -14.06 -2.59 8.64
CA VAL A 78 -13.36 -2.33 7.37
C VAL A 78 -12.19 -1.44 7.66
N LYS A 79 -10.99 -1.92 7.33
CA LYS A 79 -9.78 -1.13 7.41
C LYS A 79 -9.50 -0.51 6.05
N ILE A 80 -9.37 0.81 6.02
CA ILE A 80 -9.08 1.56 4.81
C ILE A 80 -7.74 2.26 4.98
N GLU A 81 -6.76 1.82 4.21
CA GLU A 81 -5.44 2.43 4.15
C GLU A 81 -5.35 3.42 2.99
N VAL A 82 -4.64 4.52 3.19
CA VAL A 82 -4.36 5.45 2.09
C VAL A 82 -3.46 4.81 1.03
N PRO A 83 -3.65 5.13 -0.26
CA PRO A 83 -2.72 4.74 -1.32
C PRO A 83 -1.28 5.18 -1.03
N PHE A 84 -0.32 4.53 -1.69
CA PHE A 84 1.12 4.77 -1.48
C PHE A 84 1.60 4.48 -0.04
N ASN A 85 1.02 3.47 0.59
CA ASN A 85 1.41 3.01 1.93
C ASN A 85 2.80 2.33 1.94
N GLY A 86 3.18 1.83 3.12
CA GLY A 86 4.47 1.16 3.31
C GLY A 86 4.70 -0.04 2.38
N TYR A 87 3.64 -0.78 2.01
CA TYR A 87 3.78 -1.92 1.10
C TYR A 87 4.10 -1.50 -0.33
N PHE A 88 3.55 -0.37 -0.80
CA PHE A 88 3.95 0.24 -2.07
C PHE A 88 5.45 0.58 -2.06
N TRP A 89 5.90 1.33 -1.04
CA TRP A 89 7.30 1.77 -0.94
C TRP A 89 8.26 0.60 -0.76
N LEU A 90 7.87 -0.42 0.00
CA LEU A 90 8.62 -1.65 0.16
C LEU A 90 8.79 -2.37 -1.19
N ALA A 91 7.71 -2.57 -1.95
CA ALA A 91 7.81 -3.20 -3.26
C ALA A 91 8.66 -2.37 -4.23
N MET A 92 8.47 -1.05 -4.26
CA MET A 92 9.25 -0.15 -5.11
C MET A 92 10.74 -0.14 -4.76
N SER A 93 11.09 -0.25 -3.47
CA SER A 93 12.48 -0.36 -3.02
C SER A 93 13.22 -1.59 -3.54
N MET A 94 12.49 -2.66 -3.84
CA MET A 94 13.02 -3.87 -4.49
C MET A 94 13.05 -3.74 -6.02
N LEU A 95 11.99 -3.16 -6.59
CA LEU A 95 11.80 -3.04 -8.04
C LEU A 95 12.79 -2.08 -8.70
N TRP A 96 13.14 -0.97 -8.04
CA TRP A 96 14.08 0.01 -8.58
C TRP A 96 15.49 -0.54 -8.77
N PRO A 97 16.14 -1.19 -7.78
CA PRO A 97 17.42 -1.85 -7.97
C PRO A 97 17.40 -2.96 -9.02
N ALA A 98 16.29 -3.71 -9.10
CA ALA A 98 16.06 -4.76 -10.10
C ALA A 98 15.81 -4.21 -11.52
N LYS A 99 15.63 -2.89 -11.67
CA LYS A 99 15.33 -2.21 -12.95
C LYS A 99 14.13 -2.77 -13.71
N ASN A 100 13.20 -3.45 -13.02
CA ASN A 100 12.03 -4.06 -13.64
C ASN A 100 10.91 -3.04 -13.88
N LYS A 101 11.01 -2.30 -14.99
CA LYS A 101 10.05 -1.24 -15.35
C LYS A 101 8.61 -1.75 -15.51
N ARG A 102 8.41 -3.01 -15.91
CA ARG A 102 7.08 -3.59 -16.13
C ARG A 102 6.34 -3.70 -14.79
N PHE A 103 6.95 -4.34 -13.80
CA PHE A 103 6.34 -4.51 -12.48
C PHE A 103 6.21 -3.17 -11.74
N SER A 104 7.20 -2.27 -11.86
CA SER A 104 7.08 -0.91 -11.32
C SER A 104 5.85 -0.18 -11.88
N ARG A 105 5.59 -0.26 -13.18
CA ARG A 105 4.42 0.39 -13.80
C ARG A 105 3.10 -0.20 -13.30
N VAL A 106 3.04 -1.52 -13.13
CA VAL A 106 1.85 -2.18 -12.58
C VAL A 106 1.56 -1.68 -11.16
N VAL A 107 2.57 -1.67 -10.28
CA VAL A 107 2.43 -1.20 -8.89
C VAL A 107 2.00 0.27 -8.83
N TRP A 108 2.58 1.12 -9.69
CA TRP A 108 2.19 2.53 -9.81
C TRP A 108 0.75 2.71 -10.27
N ASN A 109 0.38 2.11 -11.40
CA ASN A 109 -0.97 2.25 -11.97
C ASN A 109 -2.03 1.73 -11.00
N TYR A 110 -1.73 0.63 -10.29
CA TYR A 110 -2.61 0.09 -9.27
C TYR A 110 -2.87 1.10 -8.14
N ASN A 111 -1.83 1.72 -7.59
CA ASN A 111 -1.99 2.71 -6.51
C ASN A 111 -2.74 3.97 -6.97
N TRP A 112 -2.50 4.42 -8.21
CA TRP A 112 -3.29 5.50 -8.79
C TRP A 112 -4.77 5.14 -8.91
N ALA A 113 -5.09 3.91 -9.32
CA ALA A 113 -6.47 3.44 -9.36
C ALA A 113 -7.09 3.38 -7.95
N LEU A 114 -6.33 2.95 -6.93
CA LEU A 114 -6.79 2.92 -5.54
C LEU A 114 -7.20 4.29 -5.01
N PHE A 115 -6.56 5.36 -5.47
CA PHE A 115 -6.91 6.74 -5.10
C PHE A 115 -8.37 7.08 -5.44
N ILE A 116 -8.94 6.43 -6.46
CA ILE A 116 -10.33 6.63 -6.87
C ILE A 116 -11.23 5.53 -6.28
N ILE A 117 -10.77 4.27 -6.33
CA ILE A 117 -11.58 3.11 -5.92
C ILE A 117 -11.87 3.14 -4.42
N ILE A 118 -10.90 3.52 -3.59
CA ILE A 118 -11.05 3.50 -2.13
C ILE A 118 -12.11 4.50 -1.66
N PRO A 119 -12.08 5.80 -2.04
CA PRO A 119 -13.15 6.73 -1.68
C PRO A 119 -14.52 6.29 -2.16
N LEU A 120 -14.63 5.77 -3.39
CA LEU A 120 -15.90 5.26 -3.92
C LEU A 120 -16.45 4.08 -3.12
N ALA A 121 -15.58 3.14 -2.73
CA ALA A 121 -15.98 2.01 -1.90
C ALA A 121 -16.43 2.46 -0.50
N ALA A 122 -15.71 3.42 0.11
CA ALA A 122 -16.08 4.00 1.39
C ALA A 122 -17.45 4.69 1.33
N ILE A 123 -17.69 5.54 0.32
CA ILE A 123 -18.99 6.20 0.10
C ILE A 123 -20.10 5.16 -0.12
N GLY A 124 -19.83 4.09 -0.88
CA GLY A 124 -20.78 2.99 -1.09
C GLY A 124 -21.18 2.32 0.23
N ILE A 125 -20.22 2.04 1.11
CA ILE A 125 -20.48 1.47 2.44
C ILE A 125 -21.31 2.45 3.28
N LEU A 126 -20.98 3.74 3.28
CA LEU A 126 -21.73 4.78 4.00
C LEU A 126 -23.19 4.89 3.53
N ASN A 127 -23.45 4.68 2.24
CA ASN A 127 -24.80 4.66 1.65
C ASN A 127 -25.54 3.32 1.87
N GLY A 128 -25.02 2.42 2.71
CA GLY A 128 -25.68 1.17 3.09
C GLY A 128 -25.32 -0.05 2.24
N TRP A 129 -24.36 0.04 1.32
CA TRP A 129 -23.87 -1.13 0.56
C TRP A 129 -22.85 -1.94 1.37
N THR A 130 -23.32 -2.55 2.46
CA THR A 130 -22.51 -3.29 3.42
C THR A 130 -21.77 -4.51 2.83
N TRP A 131 -22.25 -5.05 1.69
CA TRP A 131 -21.57 -6.15 0.98
C TRP A 131 -20.19 -5.75 0.39
N LEU A 132 -19.90 -4.45 0.26
CA LEU A 132 -18.58 -3.96 -0.14
C LEU A 132 -17.53 -4.15 0.95
N ALA A 133 -17.93 -4.16 2.23
CA ALA A 133 -17.03 -4.31 3.38
C ALA A 133 -16.12 -5.55 3.31
N PRO A 134 -16.62 -6.78 3.11
CA PRO A 134 -15.76 -7.96 2.98
C PRO A 134 -14.85 -7.89 1.74
N ILE A 135 -15.30 -7.28 0.64
CA ILE A 135 -14.50 -7.13 -0.58
C ILE A 135 -13.29 -6.23 -0.32
N VAL A 136 -13.51 -5.08 0.32
CA VAL A 136 -12.44 -4.13 0.69
C VAL A 136 -11.42 -4.81 1.60
N ASN A 137 -11.88 -5.57 2.60
CA ASN A 137 -11.00 -6.29 3.53
C ASN A 137 -10.17 -7.39 2.85
N VAL A 138 -10.76 -8.17 1.93
CA VAL A 138 -10.03 -9.18 1.16
C VAL A 138 -9.03 -8.51 0.23
N HIS A 139 -9.48 -7.49 -0.51
CA HIS A 139 -8.64 -6.69 -1.39
C HIS A 139 -7.40 -6.19 -0.65
N GLU A 140 -7.58 -5.62 0.56
CA GLU A 140 -6.50 -5.07 1.37
C GLU A 140 -5.37 -6.08 1.63
N LYS A 141 -5.72 -7.33 1.95
CA LYS A 141 -4.75 -8.41 2.18
C LYS A 141 -4.10 -8.88 0.88
N VAL A 142 -4.90 -9.01 -0.18
CA VAL A 142 -4.47 -9.57 -1.47
C VAL A 142 -3.44 -8.67 -2.14
N TYR A 143 -3.69 -7.35 -2.21
CA TYR A 143 -2.76 -6.47 -2.93
C TYR A 143 -1.39 -6.36 -2.24
N LYS A 144 -1.36 -6.36 -0.90
CA LYS A 144 -0.12 -6.36 -0.11
C LYS A 144 0.74 -7.59 -0.40
N ALA A 145 0.12 -8.77 -0.42
CA ALA A 145 0.79 -10.00 -0.78
C ALA A 145 1.30 -9.97 -2.22
N LEU A 146 0.49 -9.50 -3.17
CA LEU A 146 0.88 -9.36 -4.57
C LEU A 146 2.10 -8.44 -4.75
N PHE A 147 2.12 -7.29 -4.07
CA PHE A 147 3.24 -6.35 -4.15
C PHE A 147 4.53 -6.94 -3.63
N LEU A 148 4.47 -7.68 -2.52
CA LEU A 148 5.63 -8.38 -1.97
C LEU A 148 6.13 -9.44 -2.95
N ILE A 149 5.24 -10.26 -3.51
CA ILE A 149 5.58 -11.29 -4.50
C ILE A 149 6.24 -10.66 -5.73
N LEU A 150 5.68 -9.57 -6.26
CA LEU A 150 6.28 -8.86 -7.42
C LEU A 150 7.66 -8.30 -7.10
N GLY A 151 7.86 -7.74 -5.90
CA GLY A 151 9.15 -7.27 -5.44
C GLY A 151 10.19 -8.40 -5.39
N VAL A 152 9.85 -9.52 -4.75
CA VAL A 152 10.72 -10.69 -4.65
C VAL A 152 11.02 -11.31 -6.01
N LEU A 153 10.01 -11.45 -6.88
CA LEU A 153 10.19 -11.97 -8.23
C LEU A 153 11.12 -11.09 -9.07
N ALA A 154 11.03 -9.76 -8.94
CA ALA A 154 11.94 -8.87 -9.64
C ALA A 154 13.39 -9.00 -9.15
N VAL A 155 13.60 -9.11 -7.83
CA VAL A 155 14.94 -9.32 -7.26
C VAL A 155 15.51 -10.65 -7.72
N ARG A 156 14.70 -11.72 -7.70
CA ARG A 156 15.10 -13.05 -8.18
C ARG A 156 15.47 -13.02 -9.66
N GLY A 157 14.62 -12.41 -10.49
CA GLY A 157 14.90 -12.29 -11.94
C GLY A 157 16.17 -11.50 -12.22
N ALA A 158 16.45 -10.45 -11.44
CA ALA A 158 17.69 -9.70 -11.57
C ALA A 158 18.92 -10.51 -11.12
N ASP A 159 18.82 -11.33 -10.06
CA ASP A 159 19.92 -12.19 -9.61
C ASP A 159 20.20 -13.34 -10.60
N GLU A 160 19.17 -13.92 -11.21
CA GLU A 160 19.32 -14.94 -12.26
C GLU A 160 20.00 -14.38 -13.52
N LEU A 161 19.64 -13.17 -13.94
CA LEU A 161 20.31 -12.49 -15.07
C LEU A 161 21.78 -12.15 -14.79
N LEU A 162 22.21 -12.09 -13.53
CA LEU A 162 23.61 -11.87 -13.14
C LEU A 162 24.41 -13.18 -13.00
N LYS A 163 23.74 -14.35 -13.08
CA LYS A 163 24.39 -15.67 -13.06
C LYS A 163 24.72 -16.18 -14.47
N ASN A 164 24.02 -15.68 -15.49
CA ASN A 164 24.23 -16.01 -16.91
C ASN A 164 25.13 -14.97 -17.57
#